data_AF-A0A431I0G1-F1
#
_entry.id   AF-A0A431I0G1-F1
#
_cell.length_a   1.000
_cell.length_b   1.000
_cell.length_c   1.000
_cell.angle_alpha   90.00
_cell.angle_beta   90.00
_cell.angle_gamma   90.00
#
_symmetry.space_group_name_H-M   'P 1'
#
loop_
_entity.id
_entity.type
_entity.pdbx_description
1 polymer ?
#
loop_
_entity_poly.entity_id
_entity_poly.type
_entity_poly.pdbx_seq_one_letter_code
_entity_poly.pdbx_strand_id
1 'polypeptide(L)'
;IKSLFNLMPEVKQVGCFDTAFHRTRLPVAERFPIPRALFNEGVKRYGFHGLSYEYVARQLPDLLGEEKSRGAIVIAHLGNGASMCALRDGLSRDTSMGFTAVDGLMMGTRTGSLDPGVLLYLLEQKGMDAKAIASLVYKQSGL
;
A
#
# COMPACT_ATOMS: atom_id res chain seq x y z
N ILE A 1 -5.17 20.25 -5.58
CA ILE A 1 -3.91 20.95 -5.23
C ILE A 1 -3.72 22.19 -6.11
N LYS A 2 -3.37 22.09 -7.40
CA LYS A 2 -3.14 23.28 -8.26
C LYS A 2 -4.29 24.30 -8.24
N SER A 3 -5.53 23.85 -8.35
CA SER A 3 -6.70 24.74 -8.31
C SER A 3 -6.85 25.49 -6.98
N LEU A 4 -6.46 24.88 -5.86
CA LEU A 4 -6.52 25.53 -4.54
C LEU A 4 -5.49 26.66 -4.40
N PHE A 5 -4.33 26.57 -5.06
CA PHE A 5 -3.37 27.68 -5.08
C PHE A 5 -3.94 28.94 -5.75
N ASN A 6 -4.82 28.76 -6.74
CA ASN A 6 -5.47 29.89 -7.43
C ASN A 6 -6.67 30.42 -6.64
N LEU A 7 -7.49 29.52 -6.08
CA LEU A 7 -8.75 29.89 -5.43
C LEU A 7 -8.56 30.39 -3.99
N MET A 8 -7.53 29.91 -3.29
CA MET A 8 -7.30 30.18 -1.87
C MET A 8 -5.80 30.34 -1.58
N PRO A 9 -5.12 31.36 -2.14
CA PRO A 9 -3.67 31.50 -2.05
C PRO A 9 -3.15 31.67 -0.61
N GLU A 10 -3.95 32.25 0.29
CA GLU A 10 -3.56 32.49 1.68
C GLU A 10 -3.65 31.24 2.58
N VAL A 11 -4.30 30.17 2.10
CA VAL A 11 -4.48 28.94 2.89
C VAL A 11 -3.29 28.00 2.68
N LYS A 12 -2.64 27.63 3.78
CA LYS A 12 -1.56 26.62 3.76
C LYS A 12 -2.11 25.26 3.35
N GLN A 13 -1.51 24.66 2.32
CA GLN A 13 -1.82 23.30 1.88
C GLN A 13 -0.80 22.31 2.47
N VAL A 14 -1.28 21.20 3.03
CA VAL A 14 -0.46 20.14 3.62
C VAL A 14 -0.70 18.83 2.86
N GLY A 15 0.38 18.18 2.46
CA GLY A 15 0.33 16.84 1.85
C GLY A 15 0.40 15.76 2.92
N CYS A 16 -0.67 14.99 3.08
CA CYS A 16 -0.69 13.81 3.93
C CYS A 16 -0.59 12.57 3.04
N PHE A 17 0.42 11.73 3.28
CA PHE A 17 0.73 10.61 2.41
C PHE A 17 0.41 9.29 3.09
N ASP A 18 -0.34 8.43 2.39
CA ASP A 18 -0.65 7.07 2.81
C ASP A 18 0.59 6.20 3.07
N THR A 19 1.73 6.56 2.50
CA THR A 19 2.99 5.82 2.68
C THR A 19 3.70 6.17 3.99
N ALA A 20 3.33 7.27 4.65
CA ALA A 20 4.09 7.83 5.77
C ALA A 20 4.11 6.89 6.99
N PHE A 21 2.97 6.30 7.35
CA PHE A 21 2.85 5.39 8.49
C PHE A 21 3.76 4.15 8.37
N HIS A 22 4.02 3.72 7.14
CA HIS A 22 4.81 2.51 6.83
C HIS A 22 6.32 2.73 6.82
N ARG A 23 6.80 3.94 7.14
CA ARG A 23 8.25 4.28 7.17
C ARG A 23 9.01 3.75 8.38
N THR A 24 8.31 3.10 9.32
CA THR A 24 8.87 2.51 10.54
C THR A 24 9.25 1.03 10.40
N ARG A 25 9.07 0.48 9.19
CA ARG A 25 9.43 -0.90 8.84
C ARG A 25 10.95 -1.06 8.73
N LEU A 26 11.41 -2.28 9.00
CA LEU A 26 12.82 -2.64 8.78
C LEU A 26 13.12 -2.69 7.28
N PRO A 27 14.35 -2.35 6.83
CA PRO A 27 14.71 -2.36 5.41
C PRO A 27 14.47 -3.70 4.71
N VAL A 28 14.53 -4.82 5.43
CA VAL A 28 14.24 -6.16 4.88
C VAL A 28 12.79 -6.29 4.42
N ALA A 29 11.83 -5.66 5.11
CA ALA A 29 10.41 -5.66 4.75
C ALA A 29 10.08 -4.69 3.60
N GLU A 30 10.98 -3.75 3.27
CA GLU A 30 10.80 -2.86 2.12
C GLU A 30 11.31 -3.47 0.80
N ARG A 31 12.15 -4.51 0.84
CA ARG A 31 12.89 -5.00 -0.33
C ARG A 31 12.11 -6.03 -1.13
N PHE A 32 12.18 -5.92 -2.45
CA PHE A 32 11.89 -7.04 -3.35
C PHE A 32 13.14 -7.89 -3.56
N PRO A 33 12.99 -9.20 -3.83
CA PRO A 33 14.10 -10.10 -4.15
C PRO A 33 14.60 -9.90 -5.59
N ILE A 34 14.98 -8.68 -5.93
CA ILE A 34 15.47 -8.24 -7.24
C ILE A 34 16.81 -7.49 -7.07
N PRO A 35 17.54 -7.16 -8.15
CA PRO A 35 18.83 -6.47 -8.05
C PRO A 35 18.79 -5.21 -7.18
N ARG A 36 19.83 -5.02 -6.36
CA ARG A 36 19.92 -3.89 -5.40
C ARG A 36 19.84 -2.52 -6.08
N ALA A 37 20.33 -2.39 -7.31
CA ALA A 37 20.30 -1.14 -8.07
C ALA A 37 18.87 -0.57 -8.17
N LEU A 38 17.88 -1.43 -8.46
CA LEU A 38 16.47 -1.01 -8.55
C LEU A 38 15.91 -0.52 -7.22
N PHE A 39 16.31 -1.13 -6.09
CA PHE A 39 15.93 -0.62 -4.78
C PHE A 39 16.50 0.78 -4.53
N ASN A 40 17.75 1.04 -4.96
CA ASN A 40 18.38 2.34 -4.83
C ASN A 40 17.71 3.40 -5.73
N GLU A 41 17.08 2.98 -6.83
CA GLU A 41 16.22 3.81 -7.69
C GLU A 41 14.80 4.03 -7.12
N GLY A 42 14.47 3.39 -5.99
CA GLY A 42 13.18 3.54 -5.32
C GLY A 42 12.15 2.44 -5.64
N VAL A 43 12.54 1.35 -6.30
CA VAL A 43 11.70 0.16 -6.49
C VAL A 43 11.67 -0.66 -5.20
N LYS A 44 10.68 -0.39 -4.36
CA LYS A 44 10.53 -0.99 -3.03
C LYS A 44 9.07 -1.03 -2.60
N ARG A 45 8.76 -1.79 -1.55
CA ARG A 45 7.43 -1.80 -0.93
C ARG A 45 7.22 -0.49 -0.19
N TYR A 46 6.23 0.31 -0.59
CA TYR A 46 5.87 1.56 0.10
C TYR A 46 4.78 1.33 1.16
N GLY A 47 3.76 0.55 0.82
CA GLY A 47 2.55 0.42 1.64
C GLY A 47 1.61 1.62 1.51
N PHE A 48 0.30 1.39 1.61
CA PHE A 48 -0.73 2.43 1.51
C PHE A 48 -1.84 2.19 2.54
N HIS A 49 -2.85 3.07 2.57
CA HIS A 49 -3.81 3.19 3.67
C HIS A 49 -3.17 3.54 5.01
N GLY A 50 -1.96 4.12 5.01
CA GLY A 50 -1.24 4.46 6.22
C GLY A 50 -1.96 5.47 7.10
N LEU A 51 -2.72 6.42 6.53
CA LEU A 51 -3.53 7.35 7.33
C LEU A 51 -4.66 6.62 8.09
N SER A 52 -5.25 5.59 7.47
CA SER A 52 -6.25 4.75 8.14
C SER A 52 -5.62 3.91 9.25
N TYR A 53 -4.47 3.29 9.00
CA TYR A 53 -3.76 2.53 10.03
C TYR A 53 -3.27 3.40 11.17
N GLU A 54 -2.78 4.61 10.87
CA GLU A 54 -2.36 5.59 11.88
C GLU A 54 -3.54 5.98 12.77
N TYR A 55 -4.70 6.26 12.18
CA TYR A 55 -5.91 6.53 12.94
C TYR A 55 -6.27 5.37 13.87
N VAL A 56 -6.38 4.14 13.34
CA VAL A 56 -6.72 2.97 14.15
C VAL A 56 -5.69 2.75 15.26
N ALA A 57 -4.39 2.85 14.96
CA ALA A 57 -3.33 2.70 15.95
C ALA A 57 -3.47 3.65 17.14
N ARG A 58 -3.90 4.90 16.89
CA ARG A 58 -4.15 5.89 17.96
C ARG A 58 -5.36 5.56 18.83
N GLN A 59 -6.31 4.76 18.34
CA GLN A 59 -7.51 4.36 19.09
C GLN A 59 -7.31 3.07 19.91
N LEU A 60 -6.25 2.29 19.61
CA LEU A 60 -6.02 1.00 20.27
C LEU A 60 -5.79 1.09 21.78
N PRO A 61 -5.08 2.08 22.34
CA PRO A 61 -4.90 2.19 23.79
C PRO A 61 -6.23 2.31 24.54
N ASP A 62 -7.17 3.12 24.03
CA ASP A 62 -8.49 3.31 24.63
C ASP A 62 -9.35 2.04 24.54
N LEU A 63 -9.22 1.28 23.44
CA LEU A 63 -10.01 0.08 23.20
C LEU A 63 -9.49 -1.16 23.93
N LEU A 64 -8.16 -1.34 23.99
CA LEU A 64 -7.51 -2.57 24.43
C LEU A 64 -6.71 -2.40 25.73
N GLY A 65 -6.49 -1.17 26.18
CA GLY A 65 -5.56 -0.83 27.25
C GLY A 65 -4.11 -0.71 26.75
N GLU A 66 -3.32 0.10 27.47
CA GLU A 66 -1.92 0.42 27.14
C GLU A 66 -1.06 -0.80 26.81
N GLU A 67 -1.07 -1.82 27.66
CA GLU A 67 -0.22 -3.01 27.49
C GLU A 67 -0.55 -3.78 26.21
N LYS A 68 -1.84 -4.08 25.98
CA LYS A 68 -2.28 -4.85 24.80
C LYS A 68 -2.11 -4.06 23.51
N SER A 69 -2.32 -2.75 23.54
CA SER A 69 -2.18 -1.88 22.37
C SER A 69 -0.76 -1.86 21.78
N ARG A 70 0.25 -2.18 22.61
CA ARG A 70 1.67 -2.28 22.19
C ARG A 70 2.06 -3.67 21.69
N GLY A 71 1.18 -4.67 21.83
CA GLY A 71 1.42 -6.04 21.39
C GLY A 71 1.50 -6.21 19.87
N ALA A 72 1.54 -7.47 19.43
CA ALA A 72 1.44 -7.82 18.03
C ALA A 72 -0.03 -7.75 17.59
N ILE A 73 -0.35 -6.82 16.68
CA ILE A 73 -1.70 -6.56 16.22
C ILE A 73 -1.72 -6.62 14.69
N VAL A 74 -2.77 -7.22 14.12
CA VAL A 74 -3.00 -7.20 12.68
C VAL A 74 -4.27 -6.42 12.41
N ILE A 75 -4.19 -5.40 11.55
CA ILE A 75 -5.33 -4.60 11.13
C ILE A 75 -5.66 -4.94 9.67
N ALA A 76 -6.92 -5.29 9.40
CA ALA A 76 -7.44 -5.45 8.05
C ALA A 76 -8.26 -4.21 7.67
N HIS A 77 -7.79 -3.46 6.68
CA HIS A 77 -8.54 -2.37 6.06
C HIS A 77 -9.25 -2.95 4.83
N LEU A 78 -10.56 -3.17 4.93
CA LEU A 78 -11.34 -3.89 3.91
C LEU A 78 -12.39 -2.96 3.31
N GLY A 79 -12.13 -2.50 2.08
CA GLY A 79 -13.06 -1.73 1.27
C GLY A 79 -12.82 -2.00 -0.22
N ASN A 80 -13.16 -1.05 -1.09
CA ASN A 80 -12.88 -1.17 -2.52
C ASN A 80 -11.36 -1.27 -2.81
N GLY A 81 -10.54 -0.67 -1.95
CA GLY A 81 -9.15 -1.07 -1.74
C GLY A 81 -9.03 -1.87 -0.45
N ALA A 82 -8.27 -2.96 -0.49
CA ALA A 82 -8.09 -3.83 0.66
C ALA A 82 -6.61 -4.03 0.97
N SER A 83 -6.24 -3.92 2.24
CA SER A 83 -4.88 -4.22 2.70
C SER A 83 -4.87 -4.70 4.14
N MET A 84 -3.77 -5.34 4.52
CA MET A 84 -3.47 -5.66 5.92
C MET A 84 -2.18 -4.99 6.37
N CYS A 85 -2.09 -4.69 7.66
CA CYS A 85 -0.90 -4.13 8.28
C CYS A 85 -0.64 -4.86 9.60
N ALA A 86 0.58 -5.34 9.77
CA ALA A 86 1.08 -5.87 11.03
C ALA A 86 1.70 -4.74 11.84
N LEU A 87 1.23 -4.57 13.07
CA LEU A 87 1.68 -3.55 14.02
C LEU A 87 2.40 -4.22 15.19
N ARG A 88 3.39 -3.50 15.71
CA ARG A 88 4.01 -3.75 17.02
C ARG A 88 4.45 -2.44 17.63
N ASP A 89 4.13 -2.22 18.90
CA ASP A 89 4.32 -0.94 19.61
C ASP A 89 3.59 0.23 18.90
N GLY A 90 2.43 -0.03 18.31
CA GLY A 90 1.67 0.96 17.51
C GLY A 90 2.31 1.33 16.17
N LEU A 91 3.44 0.72 15.79
CA LEU A 91 4.18 1.02 14.56
C LEU A 91 3.96 -0.05 13.49
N SER A 92 3.91 0.36 12.22
CA SER A 92 3.84 -0.56 11.09
C SER A 92 5.13 -1.38 10.96
N ARG A 93 5.02 -2.71 11.01
CA ARG A 93 6.12 -3.66 10.84
C ARG A 93 6.06 -4.39 9.50
N ASP A 94 4.86 -4.61 8.97
CA ASP A 94 4.66 -5.07 7.61
C ASP A 94 3.30 -4.63 7.06
N THR A 95 3.14 -4.65 5.74
CA THR A 95 1.86 -4.40 5.07
C THR A 95 1.76 -5.14 3.75
N SER A 96 0.53 -5.55 3.40
CA SER A 96 0.28 -6.34 2.20
C SER A 96 0.51 -5.55 0.90
N MET A 97 0.36 -4.23 0.91
CA MET A 97 0.58 -3.43 -0.30
C MET A 97 2.07 -3.15 -0.53
N GLY A 98 2.46 -3.23 -1.80
CA GLY A 98 3.84 -3.22 -2.25
C GLY A 98 4.28 -1.87 -2.82
N PHE A 99 4.85 -1.91 -4.03
CA PHE A 99 5.30 -0.73 -4.75
C PHE A 99 4.13 0.20 -5.11
N THR A 100 2.97 -0.40 -5.44
CA THR A 100 1.72 0.27 -5.71
C THR A 100 0.62 -0.28 -4.80
N ALA A 101 -0.56 0.37 -4.83
CA ALA A 101 -1.74 -0.07 -4.10
C ALA A 101 -2.47 -1.27 -4.77
N VAL A 102 -1.81 -2.02 -5.66
CA VAL A 102 -2.36 -3.24 -6.27
C VAL A 102 -1.92 -4.49 -5.53
N ASP A 103 -0.66 -4.56 -5.09
CA ASP A 103 -0.11 -5.77 -4.47
C ASP A 103 -0.85 -6.09 -3.14
N GLY A 104 -0.82 -7.36 -2.75
CA GLY A 104 -1.47 -7.85 -1.53
C GLY A 104 -2.82 -8.52 -1.79
N LEU A 105 -3.86 -8.05 -1.10
CA LEU A 105 -5.19 -8.67 -1.15
C LEU A 105 -5.87 -8.43 -2.50
N MET A 106 -6.72 -9.37 -2.94
CA MET A 106 -7.70 -9.09 -3.99
C MET A 106 -8.65 -7.98 -3.51
N MET A 107 -9.14 -7.15 -4.44
CA MET A 107 -9.96 -5.98 -4.10
C MET A 107 -11.18 -5.90 -5.03
N GLY A 108 -11.90 -4.78 -5.04
CA GLY A 108 -13.08 -4.65 -5.91
C GLY A 108 -12.75 -4.84 -7.39
N THR A 109 -11.82 -4.06 -7.95
CA THR A 109 -11.46 -4.15 -9.38
C THR A 109 -10.00 -4.49 -9.66
N ARG A 110 -9.22 -4.79 -8.61
CA ARG A 110 -7.77 -5.03 -8.67
C ARG A 110 -7.45 -6.48 -8.39
N THR A 111 -6.45 -7.01 -9.09
CA THR A 111 -6.01 -8.41 -8.93
C THR A 111 -5.58 -8.76 -7.50
N GLY A 112 -4.96 -7.82 -6.79
CA GLY A 112 -4.11 -8.18 -5.66
C GLY A 112 -2.76 -8.73 -6.14
N SER A 113 -2.12 -9.50 -5.27
CA SER A 113 -0.92 -10.27 -5.60
C SER A 113 -1.19 -11.23 -6.76
N LEU A 114 -0.37 -11.13 -7.80
CA LEU A 114 -0.43 -11.97 -8.99
C LEU A 114 0.98 -12.45 -9.35
N ASP A 115 1.10 -13.69 -9.81
CA ASP A 115 2.36 -14.23 -10.30
C ASP A 115 2.86 -13.37 -11.49
N PRO A 116 4.08 -12.81 -11.43
CA PRO A 116 4.66 -12.05 -12.54
C PRO A 116 4.72 -12.83 -13.87
N GLY A 117 4.83 -14.16 -13.83
CA GLY A 117 4.80 -15.02 -15.00
C GLY A 117 3.48 -14.94 -15.77
N VAL A 118 2.36 -14.66 -15.10
CA VAL A 118 1.07 -14.41 -15.78
C VAL A 118 1.13 -13.14 -16.63
N LEU A 119 1.77 -12.08 -16.12
CA LEU A 119 1.93 -10.83 -16.87
C LEU A 119 2.79 -11.04 -18.12
N LEU A 120 3.87 -11.82 -18.01
CA LEU A 120 4.72 -12.18 -19.14
C LEU A 120 3.96 -13.02 -20.18
N TYR A 121 3.17 -14.00 -19.73
CA TYR A 121 2.33 -14.80 -20.62
C TYR A 121 1.32 -13.94 -21.39
N LEU A 122 0.64 -13.00 -20.72
CA LEU A 122 -0.32 -12.10 -21.38
C LEU A 122 0.36 -11.19 -22.41
N LEU A 123 1.57 -10.71 -22.11
CA LEU A 123 2.35 -9.90 -23.03
C LEU A 123 2.80 -10.72 -24.25
N GLU A 124 3.48 -11.84 -24.02
CA GLU A 124 4.19 -12.58 -25.06
C GLU A 124 3.28 -13.51 -25.86
N GLN A 125 2.33 -14.18 -25.20
CA GLN A 125 1.51 -15.23 -25.81
C GLN A 125 0.11 -14.74 -26.19
N LYS A 126 -0.41 -13.71 -25.49
CA LYS A 126 -1.69 -13.07 -25.84
C LYS A 126 -1.52 -11.75 -26.60
N GLY A 127 -0.28 -11.29 -26.79
CA GLY A 127 0.00 -10.05 -27.52
C GLY A 127 -0.59 -8.81 -26.87
N MET A 128 -0.89 -8.86 -25.56
CA MET A 128 -1.46 -7.71 -24.86
C MET A 128 -0.39 -6.65 -24.66
N ASP A 129 -0.71 -5.39 -24.96
CA ASP A 129 0.19 -4.29 -24.66
C ASP A 129 0.15 -3.90 -23.16
N ALA A 130 1.08 -3.03 -22.75
CA ALA A 130 1.18 -2.58 -21.37
C ALA A 130 -0.10 -1.88 -20.85
N LYS A 131 -0.86 -1.21 -21.73
CA LYS A 131 -2.10 -0.51 -21.34
C LYS A 131 -3.22 -1.51 -21.08
N ALA A 132 -3.34 -2.54 -21.92
CA ALA A 132 -4.30 -3.61 -21.75
C ALA A 132 -4.02 -4.40 -20.46
N ILE A 133 -2.75 -4.75 -20.20
CA ILE A 133 -2.35 -5.42 -18.96
C ILE A 133 -2.63 -4.53 -17.74
N ALA A 134 -2.31 -3.23 -17.81
CA ALA A 134 -2.64 -2.31 -16.72
C ALA A 134 -4.15 -2.21 -16.47
N SER A 135 -4.97 -2.15 -17.53
CA SER A 135 -6.43 -2.16 -17.40
C SER A 135 -6.93 -3.45 -16.73
N LEU A 136 -6.39 -4.59 -17.13
CA LEU A 136 -6.71 -5.88 -16.51
C LEU A 136 -6.39 -5.85 -15.00
N VAL A 137 -5.16 -5.46 -14.66
CA VAL A 137 -4.66 -5.45 -13.28
C VAL A 137 -5.42 -4.47 -12.38
N TYR A 138 -5.82 -3.30 -12.89
CA TYR A 138 -6.42 -2.24 -12.07
C TYR A 138 -7.94 -2.14 -12.12
N LYS A 139 -8.58 -2.64 -13.19
CA LYS A 139 -10.00 -2.34 -13.47
C LYS A 139 -10.86 -3.54 -13.83
N GLN A 140 -10.28 -4.65 -14.28
CA GLN A 140 -11.02 -5.79 -14.83
C GLN A 140 -10.65 -7.11 -14.13
N SER A 141 -10.29 -7.02 -12.87
CA SER A 141 -9.95 -8.15 -12.01
C SER A 141 -10.56 -7.92 -10.63
N GLY A 142 -10.24 -8.74 -9.63
CA GLY A 142 -10.85 -8.61 -8.31
C GLY A 142 -12.21 -9.30 -8.25
N LEU A 143 -13.13 -8.70 -7.48
CA LEU A 143 -14.48 -9.22 -7.19
C LEU A 143 -15.50 -8.93 -8.30
#